data_AF-A0A4Q5PRS5-F1
#
_entry.id   AF-A0A4Q5PRS5-F1
#
_cell.length_a   1.000
_cell.length_b   1.000
_cell.length_c   1.000
_cell.angle_alpha   90.00
_cell.angle_beta   90.00
_cell.angle_gamma   90.00
#
_symmetry.space_group_name_H-M   'P 1'
#
loop_
_entity.id
_entity.type
_entity.pdbx_description
1 polymer ?
#
loop_
_entity_poly.entity_id
_entity_poly.type
_entity_poly.pdbx_seq_one_letter_code
_entity_poly.pdbx_strand_id
1 'polypeptide(L)'
;MTYCVAIKLNAGLVFLSDSRTNAGLDHISTFRKMIVYEKPGDRFMVLLSAGNLSISQSVREILQVEQLKDHEGGEPITIWNAKSMFDAARVLGSAIRRVYDRDAEALKNADVDFNVSLVFGGQVRGEGMRLFQMYSAGNFIEATSETPYFQVGESKYGKPVLDRVITPDTPLAEAAKCALVSMDSTMKSNLSVGMPLDLVVYEVDAFKSDKVVCIDSNNPYYAMMHNNWGQKLRQVFDSIEDPVWDDAETDTPLKMPAVRHSPLKKITSPAEKLI
;
A
#
# COMPACT_ATOMS: atom_id res chain seq x y z
N MET A 1 -8.68 -2.84 -8.82
CA MET A 1 -8.82 -1.42 -9.28
C MET A 1 -8.51 -0.43 -8.15
N THR A 2 -7.34 -0.52 -7.53
CA THR A 2 -6.88 0.38 -6.47
C THR A 2 -5.43 0.03 -6.14
N TYR A 3 -4.58 0.99 -5.81
CA TYR A 3 -3.34 0.76 -5.09
C TYR A 3 -3.13 1.87 -4.05
N CYS A 4 -2.93 1.48 -2.80
CA CYS A 4 -2.50 2.37 -1.72
C CYS A 4 -1.30 1.77 -1.00
N VAL A 5 -0.42 2.64 -0.49
CA VAL A 5 0.75 2.27 0.32
C VAL A 5 0.92 3.24 1.48
N ALA A 6 1.28 2.72 2.63
CA ALA A 6 1.73 3.51 3.77
C ALA A 6 3.05 2.95 4.32
N ILE A 7 3.95 3.84 4.68
CA ILE A 7 5.31 3.52 5.13
C ILE A 7 5.52 4.20 6.49
N LYS A 8 6.05 3.44 7.45
CA LYS A 8 6.43 3.87 8.79
C LYS A 8 7.94 3.80 8.94
N LEU A 9 8.52 4.94 9.29
CA LEU A 9 9.96 5.14 9.45
C LEU A 9 10.23 5.74 10.83
N ASN A 10 11.49 5.74 11.25
CA ASN A 10 11.91 6.45 12.46
C ASN A 10 11.62 7.96 12.36
N ALA A 11 11.77 8.52 11.16
CA ALA A 11 11.56 9.95 10.90
C ALA A 11 10.08 10.37 10.78
N GLY A 12 9.15 9.44 10.52
CA GLY A 12 7.78 9.81 10.23
C GLY A 12 6.95 8.74 9.51
N LEU A 13 5.85 9.18 8.89
CA LEU A 13 4.95 8.35 8.08
C LEU A 13 4.82 8.93 6.66
N VAL A 14 4.68 8.06 5.67
CA VAL A 14 4.38 8.43 4.27
C VAL A 14 3.17 7.64 3.81
N PHE A 15 2.18 8.31 3.21
CA PHE A 15 0.97 7.70 2.67
C PHE A 15 0.78 8.11 1.22
N LEU A 16 0.47 7.15 0.35
CA LEU A 16 0.18 7.41 -1.06
C LEU A 16 -1.00 6.54 -1.51
N SER A 17 -1.95 7.13 -2.21
CA SER A 17 -3.07 6.41 -2.81
C SER A 17 -3.37 6.88 -4.23
N ASP A 18 -3.73 5.95 -5.10
CA ASP A 18 -4.34 6.26 -6.39
C ASP A 18 -5.83 6.61 -6.25
N SER A 19 -6.47 7.11 -7.30
CA SER A 19 -7.89 7.50 -7.27
C SER A 19 -8.79 6.75 -8.24
N ARG A 20 -8.23 6.01 -9.20
CA ARG A 20 -9.03 5.22 -10.16
C ARG A 20 -9.81 4.13 -9.43
N THR A 21 -11.12 4.09 -9.62
CA THR A 21 -11.99 3.17 -8.89
C THR A 21 -13.04 2.59 -9.82
N ASN A 22 -13.34 1.30 -9.64
CA ASN A 22 -14.46 0.65 -10.29
C ASN A 22 -15.75 0.92 -9.49
N ALA A 23 -16.73 1.57 -10.12
CA ALA A 23 -18.04 1.86 -9.54
C ALA A 23 -19.17 1.01 -10.16
N GLY A 24 -18.84 0.02 -11.01
CA GLY A 24 -19.80 -0.83 -11.70
C GLY A 24 -19.28 -1.29 -13.06
N LEU A 25 -20.05 -2.13 -13.75
CA LEU A 25 -19.74 -2.53 -15.12
C LEU A 25 -19.59 -1.27 -16.00
N ASP A 26 -18.44 -1.12 -16.65
CA ASP A 26 -18.05 0.03 -17.48
C ASP A 26 -17.99 1.40 -16.79
N HIS A 27 -18.09 1.47 -15.46
CA HIS A 27 -18.03 2.73 -14.70
C HIS A 27 -16.70 2.87 -13.96
N ILE A 28 -15.67 3.32 -14.69
CA ILE A 28 -14.38 3.69 -14.11
C ILE A 28 -14.36 5.19 -13.84
N SER A 29 -14.25 5.55 -12.57
CA SER A 29 -14.32 6.94 -12.08
C SER A 29 -13.18 7.27 -11.12
N THR A 30 -13.11 8.54 -10.73
CA THR A 30 -12.10 9.06 -9.79
C THR A 30 -12.72 9.28 -8.42
N PHE A 31 -12.22 8.58 -7.40
CA PHE A 31 -12.64 8.72 -6.01
C PHE A 31 -11.43 8.80 -5.09
N ARG A 32 -11.46 9.69 -4.09
CA ARG A 32 -10.37 9.81 -3.11
C ARG A 32 -10.32 8.60 -2.19
N LYS A 33 -9.15 7.98 -2.11
CA LYS A 33 -8.90 6.79 -1.30
C LYS A 33 -8.19 7.08 0.01
N MET A 34 -7.88 8.36 0.28
CA MET A 34 -7.23 8.84 1.48
C MET A 34 -8.13 9.81 2.25
N ILE A 35 -8.12 9.71 3.57
CA ILE A 35 -8.73 10.67 4.50
C ILE A 35 -7.71 11.02 5.57
N VAL A 36 -7.64 12.29 5.95
CA VAL A 36 -6.82 12.79 7.05
C VAL A 36 -7.72 13.25 8.19
N TYR A 37 -7.42 12.79 9.40
CA TYR A 37 -8.00 13.22 10.66
C TYR A 37 -6.94 13.98 11.44
N GLU A 38 -7.14 15.27 11.64
CA GLU A 38 -6.16 16.12 12.31
C GLU A 38 -6.82 16.93 13.42
N LYS A 39 -6.20 16.90 14.60
CA LYS A 39 -6.45 17.85 15.68
C LYS A 39 -5.08 18.38 16.10
N PRO A 40 -4.67 19.57 15.61
CA PRO A 40 -3.32 20.06 15.78
C PRO A 40 -2.84 20.02 17.23
N GLY A 41 -1.64 19.47 17.42
CA GLY A 41 -1.03 19.27 18.72
C GLY A 41 -1.51 18.00 19.45
N ASP A 42 -2.68 17.44 19.13
CA ASP A 42 -3.22 16.26 19.81
C ASP A 42 -3.05 14.97 19.00
N ARG A 43 -3.47 14.95 17.74
CA ARG A 43 -3.43 13.74 16.90
C ARG A 43 -3.37 14.05 15.41
N PHE A 44 -2.73 13.17 14.67
CA PHE A 44 -2.75 13.12 13.22
C PHE A 44 -2.92 11.68 12.77
N MET A 45 -3.94 11.39 11.95
CA MET A 45 -4.23 10.04 11.49
C MET A 45 -4.65 10.05 10.03
N VAL A 46 -4.29 9.01 9.29
CA VAL A 46 -4.58 8.85 7.87
C VAL A 46 -5.21 7.48 7.65
N LEU A 47 -6.30 7.46 6.89
CA LEU A 47 -7.00 6.25 6.47
C LEU A 47 -6.91 6.10 4.95
N LEU A 48 -6.33 4.99 4.48
CA LEU A 48 -6.31 4.57 3.09
C LEU A 48 -7.32 3.44 2.87
N SER A 49 -7.99 3.43 1.72
CA SER A 49 -9.04 2.44 1.43
C SER A 49 -8.84 1.72 0.10
N ALA A 50 -9.05 0.41 0.10
CA ALA A 50 -9.18 -0.44 -1.08
C ALA A 50 -10.32 -1.44 -0.91
N GLY A 51 -10.74 -2.05 -2.03
CA GLY A 51 -11.84 -3.02 -2.07
C GLY A 51 -13.10 -2.40 -2.65
N ASN A 52 -14.26 -2.83 -2.16
CA ASN A 52 -15.55 -2.36 -2.64
C ASN A 52 -15.78 -0.89 -2.21
N LEU A 53 -16.09 -0.02 -3.18
CA LEU A 53 -16.28 1.40 -2.96
C LEU A 53 -17.43 1.69 -1.98
N SER A 54 -18.60 1.05 -2.14
CA SER A 54 -19.76 1.32 -1.29
C SER A 54 -19.52 0.92 0.16
N ILE A 55 -18.83 -0.20 0.38
CA ILE A 55 -18.41 -0.67 1.71
C ILE A 55 -17.43 0.34 2.31
N SER A 56 -16.37 0.71 1.57
CA SER A 56 -15.35 1.63 2.07
C SER A 56 -15.92 3.01 2.44
N GLN A 57 -16.86 3.54 1.63
CA GLN A 57 -17.57 4.78 1.93
C GLN A 57 -18.47 4.63 3.16
N SER A 58 -19.21 3.54 3.27
CA SER A 58 -20.05 3.28 4.44
C SER A 58 -19.22 3.18 5.72
N VAL A 59 -18.07 2.51 5.69
CA VAL A 59 -17.17 2.42 6.85
C VAL A 59 -16.67 3.79 7.26
N ARG A 60 -16.34 4.67 6.31
CA ARG A 60 -15.90 6.04 6.60
C ARG A 60 -16.99 6.88 7.27
N GLU A 61 -18.23 6.77 6.81
CA GLU A 61 -19.38 7.47 7.42
C GLU A 61 -19.68 6.94 8.81
N ILE A 62 -19.71 5.61 8.98
CA ILE A 62 -19.93 4.99 10.29
C ILE A 62 -18.81 5.35 11.28
N LEU A 63 -17.55 5.39 10.83
CA LEU A 63 -16.41 5.75 11.68
C LEU A 63 -16.57 7.11 12.37
N GLN A 64 -17.27 8.07 11.76
CA GLN A 64 -17.48 9.40 12.36
C GLN A 64 -18.37 9.36 13.61
N VAL A 65 -19.26 8.38 13.69
CA VAL A 65 -20.26 8.25 14.76
C VAL A 65 -20.06 7.00 15.61
N GLU A 66 -19.15 6.11 15.22
CA GLU A 66 -18.90 4.86 15.93
C GLU A 66 -18.24 5.11 17.28
N GLN A 67 -18.74 4.40 18.29
CA GLN A 67 -18.29 4.53 19.67
C GLN A 67 -18.09 3.17 20.29
N LEU A 68 -16.96 3.00 20.98
CA LEU A 68 -16.70 1.85 21.83
C LEU A 68 -16.94 2.23 23.29
N LYS A 69 -17.53 1.32 24.06
CA LYS A 69 -17.65 1.51 25.51
C LYS A 69 -16.26 1.55 26.13
N ASP A 70 -16.00 2.56 26.96
CA ASP A 70 -14.80 2.57 27.79
C ASP A 70 -14.96 1.55 28.92
N HIS A 71 -14.05 0.59 29.01
CA HIS A 71 -14.07 -0.42 30.07
C HIS A 71 -13.80 0.19 31.45
N GLU A 72 -13.19 1.38 31.50
CA GLU A 72 -12.91 2.13 32.72
C GLU A 72 -14.10 3.03 33.14
N GLY A 73 -15.23 2.99 32.42
CA GLY A 73 -16.42 3.77 32.75
C GLY A 73 -16.35 5.25 32.36
N GLY A 74 -15.36 5.63 31.55
CA GLY A 74 -15.26 6.97 30.95
C GLY A 74 -16.19 7.20 29.77
N GLU A 75 -16.02 8.36 29.13
CA GLU A 75 -16.70 8.71 27.88
C GLU A 75 -16.45 7.64 26.79
N PRO A 76 -17.44 7.34 25.93
CA PRO A 76 -17.26 6.39 24.84
C PRO A 76 -16.07 6.77 23.94
N ILE A 77 -15.28 5.76 23.56
CA ILE A 77 -14.09 5.90 22.73
C ILE A 77 -14.50 6.03 21.26
N THR A 78 -14.03 7.09 20.62
CA THR A 78 -14.26 7.48 19.23
C THR A 78 -12.92 7.75 18.55
N ILE A 79 -12.93 7.97 17.24
CA ILE A 79 -11.74 8.40 16.51
C ILE A 79 -11.14 9.71 17.05
N TRP A 80 -11.97 10.59 17.64
CA TRP A 80 -11.56 11.93 18.10
C TRP A 80 -11.10 12.02 19.56
N ASN A 81 -11.40 11.02 20.38
CA ASN A 81 -10.98 10.95 21.79
C ASN A 81 -10.26 9.65 22.16
N ALA A 82 -9.95 8.77 21.19
CA ALA A 82 -9.11 7.60 21.39
C ALA A 82 -7.83 7.97 22.15
N LYS A 83 -7.50 7.15 23.17
CA LYS A 83 -6.34 7.29 24.06
C LYS A 83 -5.04 6.79 23.41
N SER A 84 -5.17 5.96 22.37
CA SER A 84 -4.07 5.39 21.59
C SER A 84 -4.49 5.14 20.14
N MET A 85 -3.55 4.97 19.23
CA MET A 85 -3.82 4.54 17.86
C MET A 85 -4.38 3.12 17.79
N PHE A 86 -4.12 2.27 18.80
CA PHE A 86 -4.77 0.97 18.92
C PHE A 86 -6.26 1.11 19.21
N ASP A 87 -6.65 2.02 20.11
CA ASP A 87 -8.06 2.31 20.37
C ASP A 87 -8.73 2.86 19.12
N ALA A 88 -8.08 3.78 18.41
CA ALA A 88 -8.57 4.29 17.12
C ALA A 88 -8.75 3.16 16.08
N ALA A 89 -7.79 2.21 15.98
CA ALA A 89 -7.91 1.04 15.13
C ALA A 89 -9.06 0.11 15.57
N ARG A 90 -9.31 -0.04 16.88
CA ARG A 90 -10.48 -0.78 17.39
C ARG A 90 -11.80 -0.13 17.00
N VAL A 91 -11.91 1.20 17.09
CA VAL A 91 -13.11 1.93 16.64
C VAL A 91 -13.34 1.69 15.16
N LEU A 92 -12.28 1.76 14.33
CA LEU A 92 -12.37 1.42 12.91
C LEU A 92 -12.78 -0.04 12.66
N GLY A 93 -12.22 -0.98 13.42
CA GLY A 93 -12.63 -2.39 13.36
C GLY A 93 -14.11 -2.61 13.71
N SER A 94 -14.64 -1.84 14.67
CA SER A 94 -16.07 -1.82 15.01
C SER A 94 -16.91 -1.28 13.86
N ALA A 95 -16.49 -0.17 13.25
CA ALA A 95 -17.16 0.42 12.10
C ALA A 95 -17.24 -0.56 10.92
N ILE A 96 -16.16 -1.32 10.63
CA ILE A 96 -16.15 -2.37 9.61
C ILE A 96 -17.20 -3.44 9.92
N ARG A 97 -17.24 -3.95 11.15
CA ARG A 97 -18.20 -4.98 11.56
C ARG A 97 -19.64 -4.48 11.49
N ARG A 98 -19.89 -3.23 11.87
CA ARG A 98 -21.22 -2.63 11.79
C ARG A 98 -21.73 -2.54 10.34
N VAL A 99 -20.85 -2.24 9.39
CA VAL A 99 -21.19 -2.27 7.95
C VAL A 99 -21.38 -3.71 7.47
N TYR A 100 -20.55 -4.64 7.94
CA TYR A 100 -20.70 -6.07 7.65
C TYR A 100 -22.07 -6.60 8.10
N ASP A 101 -22.47 -6.34 9.35
CA ASP A 101 -23.75 -6.79 9.91
C ASP A 101 -24.95 -6.23 9.15
N ARG A 102 -24.80 -5.04 8.54
CA ARG A 102 -25.85 -4.39 7.73
C ARG A 102 -25.94 -4.96 6.31
N ASP A 103 -24.80 -5.14 5.63
CA ASP A 103 -24.76 -5.31 4.17
C ASP A 103 -24.34 -6.71 3.71
N ALA A 104 -23.60 -7.46 4.53
CA ALA A 104 -22.92 -8.69 4.06
C ALA A 104 -23.89 -9.76 3.57
N GLU A 105 -25.06 -9.90 4.20
CA GLU A 105 -26.08 -10.86 3.76
C GLU A 105 -26.68 -10.47 2.40
N ALA A 106 -27.01 -9.20 2.21
CA ALA A 106 -27.56 -8.70 0.95
C ALA A 106 -26.54 -8.79 -0.20
N LEU A 107 -25.28 -8.46 0.07
CA LEU A 107 -24.18 -8.59 -0.90
C LEU A 107 -23.97 -10.04 -1.30
N LYS A 108 -23.95 -10.96 -0.33
CA LYS A 108 -23.83 -12.40 -0.58
C LYS A 108 -24.98 -12.93 -1.45
N ASN A 109 -26.21 -12.49 -1.20
CA ASN A 109 -27.38 -12.87 -2.00
C ASN A 109 -27.30 -12.34 -3.45
N ALA A 110 -26.51 -11.30 -3.69
CA ALA A 110 -26.23 -10.73 -5.01
C ALA A 110 -24.92 -11.25 -5.63
N ASP A 111 -24.30 -12.29 -5.07
CA ASP A 111 -23.01 -12.86 -5.50
C ASP A 111 -21.85 -11.83 -5.47
N VAL A 112 -21.87 -10.95 -4.46
CA VAL A 112 -20.82 -9.96 -4.21
C VAL A 112 -20.17 -10.22 -2.85
N ASP A 113 -18.85 -10.37 -2.86
CA ASP A 113 -18.08 -10.53 -1.62
C ASP A 113 -18.01 -9.23 -0.80
N PHE A 114 -18.15 -9.36 0.52
CA PHE A 114 -17.81 -8.28 1.44
C PHE A 114 -16.29 -8.11 1.50
N ASN A 115 -15.76 -7.21 0.67
CA ASN A 115 -14.33 -6.98 0.55
C ASN A 115 -13.96 -5.53 0.85
N VAL A 116 -13.25 -5.33 1.95
CA VAL A 116 -12.64 -4.05 2.32
C VAL A 116 -11.26 -4.30 2.93
N SER A 117 -10.26 -3.57 2.45
CA SER A 117 -8.93 -3.59 3.04
C SER A 117 -8.45 -2.16 3.21
N LEU A 118 -8.09 -1.81 4.44
CA LEU A 118 -7.73 -0.44 4.80
C LEU A 118 -6.32 -0.41 5.38
N VAL A 119 -5.66 0.72 5.25
CA VAL A 119 -4.42 1.01 6.00
C VAL A 119 -4.70 2.24 6.84
N PHE A 120 -4.43 2.14 8.13
CA PHE A 120 -4.72 3.19 9.10
C PHE A 120 -3.46 3.48 9.92
N GLY A 121 -2.97 4.72 9.88
CA GLY A 121 -1.73 5.07 10.56
C GLY A 121 -1.71 6.51 11.00
N GLY A 122 -0.85 6.82 11.96
CA GLY A 122 -0.83 8.14 12.57
C GLY A 122 -0.07 8.16 13.89
N GLN A 123 -0.33 9.23 14.65
CA GLN A 123 0.21 9.42 15.99
C GLN A 123 -0.81 10.15 16.85
N VAL A 124 -1.01 9.64 18.07
CA VAL A 124 -1.75 10.31 19.15
C VAL A 124 -0.73 10.81 20.18
N ARG A 125 -0.94 12.00 20.74
CA ARG A 125 -0.05 12.58 21.75
C ARG A 125 0.12 11.62 22.92
N GLY A 126 1.37 11.37 23.30
CA GLY A 126 1.74 10.47 24.39
C GLY A 126 2.17 9.07 23.94
N GLU A 127 2.08 8.76 22.65
CA GLU A 127 2.62 7.53 22.07
C GLU A 127 3.44 7.79 20.80
N GLY A 128 4.22 6.79 20.39
CA GLY A 128 4.92 6.81 19.10
C GLY A 128 3.96 6.60 17.93
N MET A 129 4.47 6.82 16.71
CA MET A 129 3.72 6.56 15.49
C MET A 129 3.38 5.09 15.34
N ARG A 130 2.16 4.81 14.86
CA ARG A 130 1.66 3.44 14.65
C ARG A 130 0.97 3.33 13.30
N LEU A 131 1.03 2.15 12.71
CA LEU A 131 0.52 1.88 11.37
C LEU A 131 -0.10 0.47 11.35
N PHE A 132 -1.33 0.37 10.87
CA PHE A 132 -2.15 -0.84 10.91
C PHE A 132 -2.68 -1.19 9.53
N GLN A 133 -2.77 -2.50 9.26
CA GLN A 133 -3.55 -3.04 8.15
C GLN A 133 -4.85 -3.63 8.69
N MET A 134 -5.98 -3.10 8.23
CA MET A 134 -7.32 -3.56 8.60
C MET A 134 -7.85 -4.55 7.57
N TYR A 135 -8.46 -5.64 8.05
CA TYR A 135 -9.08 -6.67 7.22
C TYR A 135 -10.61 -6.59 7.26
N SER A 136 -11.28 -7.23 6.29
CA SER A 136 -12.75 -7.27 6.18
C SER A 136 -13.47 -7.76 7.44
N ALA A 137 -12.83 -8.59 8.26
CA ALA A 137 -13.39 -9.08 9.53
C ALA A 137 -13.28 -8.06 10.70
N GLY A 138 -12.74 -6.87 10.44
CA GLY A 138 -12.52 -5.81 11.42
C GLY A 138 -11.36 -6.08 12.40
N ASN A 139 -10.61 -7.16 12.21
CA ASN A 139 -9.32 -7.37 12.87
C ASN A 139 -8.19 -6.68 12.07
N PHE A 140 -7.01 -6.59 12.69
CA PHE A 140 -5.89 -5.86 12.13
C PHE A 140 -4.54 -6.37 12.64
N ILE A 141 -3.49 -6.07 11.89
CA ILE A 141 -2.09 -6.23 12.29
C ILE A 141 -1.39 -4.86 12.31
N GLU A 142 -0.25 -4.78 12.99
CA GLU A 142 0.55 -3.57 13.13
C GLU A 142 1.92 -3.71 12.45
N ALA A 143 2.41 -2.63 11.85
CA ALA A 143 3.73 -2.56 11.25
C ALA A 143 4.83 -2.51 12.32
N THR A 144 5.88 -3.31 12.12
CA THR A 144 7.07 -3.35 12.97
C THR A 144 8.29 -2.84 12.20
N SER A 145 9.46 -2.81 12.84
CA SER A 145 10.70 -2.43 12.15
C SER A 145 11.09 -3.44 11.06
N GLU A 146 10.74 -4.71 11.22
CA GLU A 146 10.97 -5.78 10.24
C GLU A 146 9.99 -5.70 9.05
N THR A 147 8.81 -5.11 9.25
CA THR A 147 7.81 -4.90 8.20
C THR A 147 7.27 -3.46 8.30
N PRO A 148 8.03 -2.48 7.80
CA PRO A 148 7.76 -1.06 8.04
C PRO A 148 6.70 -0.45 7.11
N TYR A 149 6.04 -1.22 6.25
CA TYR A 149 5.06 -0.69 5.32
C TYR A 149 3.94 -1.68 5.04
N PHE A 150 2.78 -1.16 4.64
CA PHE A 150 1.65 -1.95 4.17
C PHE A 150 1.16 -1.45 2.82
N GLN A 151 0.64 -2.38 2.02
CA GLN A 151 0.04 -2.11 0.72
C GLN A 151 -1.34 -2.75 0.66
N VAL A 152 -2.30 -2.06 0.03
CA VAL A 152 -3.65 -2.60 -0.24
C VAL A 152 -4.06 -2.35 -1.68
N GLY A 153 -4.86 -3.26 -2.23
CA GLY A 153 -5.20 -3.31 -3.66
C GLY A 153 -4.16 -4.06 -4.50
N GLU A 154 -3.85 -3.55 -5.69
CA GLU A 154 -2.92 -4.12 -6.69
C GLU A 154 -1.45 -3.92 -6.29
N SER A 155 -1.02 -4.53 -5.20
CA SER A 155 0.26 -4.23 -4.53
C SER A 155 1.50 -4.88 -5.15
N LYS A 156 1.33 -5.94 -5.96
CA LYS A 156 2.44 -6.81 -6.39
C LYS A 156 3.47 -6.10 -7.29
N TYR A 157 3.02 -5.21 -8.18
CA TYR A 157 3.87 -4.55 -9.18
C TYR A 157 4.85 -3.56 -8.54
N GLY A 158 4.38 -2.81 -7.55
CA GLY A 158 5.17 -1.79 -6.85
C GLY A 158 5.96 -2.32 -5.65
N LYS A 159 5.78 -3.58 -5.25
CA LYS A 159 6.46 -4.17 -4.07
C LYS A 159 7.99 -4.25 -4.22
N PRO A 160 8.57 -4.68 -5.37
CA PRO A 160 10.01 -4.94 -5.45
C PRO A 160 10.90 -3.71 -5.26
N VAL A 161 10.41 -2.48 -5.49
CA VAL A 161 11.20 -1.27 -5.21
C VAL A 161 11.16 -0.92 -3.72
N LEU A 162 10.01 -1.14 -3.05
CA LEU A 162 9.87 -0.95 -1.61
C LEU A 162 10.80 -1.91 -0.85
N ASP A 163 10.78 -3.19 -1.22
CA ASP A 163 11.65 -4.23 -0.62
C ASP A 163 13.15 -3.91 -0.72
N ARG A 164 13.57 -3.16 -1.74
CA ARG A 164 14.98 -2.86 -2.00
C ARG A 164 15.47 -1.58 -1.34
N VAL A 165 14.57 -0.63 -1.07
CA VAL A 165 14.94 0.75 -0.69
C VAL A 165 14.48 1.11 0.72
N ILE A 166 13.32 0.61 1.16
CA ILE A 166 12.72 1.03 2.41
C ILE A 166 13.33 0.27 3.58
N THR A 167 13.88 1.02 4.52
CA THR A 167 14.35 0.57 5.83
C THR A 167 13.85 1.54 6.90
N PRO A 168 13.83 1.19 8.20
CA PRO A 168 13.39 2.11 9.25
C PRO A 168 14.13 3.46 9.27
N ASP A 169 15.39 3.49 8.81
CA ASP A 169 16.24 4.69 8.79
C ASP A 169 16.15 5.50 7.49
N THR A 170 15.36 5.05 6.50
CA THR A 170 15.16 5.78 5.25
C THR A 170 14.56 7.17 5.53
N PRO A 171 15.13 8.27 5.01
CA PRO A 171 14.57 9.61 5.18
C PRO A 171 13.20 9.76 4.51
N LEU A 172 12.33 10.61 5.08
CA LEU A 172 10.96 10.83 4.57
C LEU A 172 10.90 11.22 3.10
N ALA A 173 11.81 12.10 2.64
CA ALA A 173 11.86 12.52 1.24
C ALA A 173 12.18 11.35 0.29
N GLU A 174 13.07 10.45 0.73
CA GLU A 174 13.42 9.26 -0.04
C GLU A 174 12.29 8.23 -0.04
N ALA A 175 11.62 8.02 1.09
CA ALA A 175 10.46 7.15 1.17
C ALA A 175 9.29 7.66 0.31
N ALA A 176 9.01 8.97 0.28
CA ALA A 176 8.01 9.57 -0.60
C ALA A 176 8.36 9.35 -2.08
N LYS A 177 9.61 9.56 -2.47
CA LYS A 177 10.12 9.26 -3.81
C LYS A 177 9.96 7.77 -4.15
N CYS A 178 10.31 6.87 -3.23
CA CYS A 178 10.16 5.43 -3.41
C CYS A 178 8.69 5.00 -3.57
N ALA A 179 7.78 5.60 -2.80
CA ALA A 179 6.34 5.36 -2.94
C ALA A 179 5.82 5.79 -4.32
N LEU A 180 6.28 6.94 -4.84
CA LEU A 180 5.93 7.39 -6.19
C LEU A 180 6.47 6.46 -7.28
N VAL A 181 7.71 5.98 -7.16
CA VAL A 181 8.29 4.99 -8.10
C VAL A 181 7.53 3.66 -8.05
N SER A 182 7.11 3.25 -6.86
CA SER A 182 6.25 2.08 -6.65
C SER A 182 4.91 2.23 -7.37
N MET A 183 4.26 3.39 -7.24
CA MET A 183 3.01 3.72 -7.94
C MET A 183 3.19 3.76 -9.46
N ASP A 184 4.29 4.32 -9.95
CA ASP A 184 4.61 4.40 -11.37
C ASP A 184 4.71 3.01 -12.02
N SER A 185 5.44 2.11 -11.37
CA SER A 185 5.59 0.72 -11.82
C SER A 185 4.25 -0.01 -11.87
N THR A 186 3.37 0.26 -10.90
CA THR A 186 2.03 -0.30 -10.84
C THR A 186 1.12 0.25 -11.95
N MET A 187 1.05 1.57 -12.15
CA MET A 187 0.22 2.18 -13.19
C MET A 187 0.65 1.75 -14.60
N LYS A 188 1.95 1.58 -14.83
CA LYS A 188 2.48 1.10 -16.11
C LYS A 188 2.08 -0.34 -16.42
N SER A 189 1.87 -1.16 -15.38
CA SER A 189 1.64 -2.60 -15.53
C SER A 189 0.18 -3.01 -15.32
N ASN A 190 -0.65 -2.14 -14.73
CA ASN A 190 -2.05 -2.45 -14.40
C ASN A 190 -2.93 -1.20 -14.55
N LEU A 191 -3.80 -1.21 -15.58
CA LEU A 191 -4.72 -0.11 -15.91
C LEU A 191 -5.77 0.17 -14.85
N SER A 192 -5.96 -0.75 -13.89
CA SER A 192 -6.92 -0.59 -12.81
C SER A 192 -6.47 0.38 -11.72
N VAL A 193 -5.21 0.83 -11.78
CA VAL A 193 -4.61 1.85 -10.93
C VAL A 193 -4.37 3.09 -11.78
N GLY A 194 -4.65 4.27 -11.23
CA GLY A 194 -4.51 5.50 -12.01
C GLY A 194 -4.62 6.79 -11.22
N MET A 195 -4.07 7.83 -11.82
CA MET A 195 -4.10 9.21 -11.35
C MET A 195 -5.52 9.80 -11.27
N PRO A 196 -5.71 10.91 -10.51
CA PRO A 196 -4.71 11.55 -9.62
C PRO A 196 -4.24 10.69 -8.44
N LEU A 197 -3.14 11.09 -7.82
CA LEU A 197 -2.59 10.47 -6.61
C LEU A 197 -2.69 11.45 -5.44
N ASP A 198 -3.09 10.97 -4.27
CA ASP A 198 -3.00 11.74 -3.03
C ASP A 198 -1.75 11.28 -2.25
N LEU A 199 -0.85 12.20 -1.90
CA LEU A 199 0.37 11.97 -1.13
C LEU A 199 0.34 12.81 0.16
N VAL A 200 0.63 12.15 1.29
CA VAL A 200 0.77 12.77 2.60
C VAL A 200 2.08 12.33 3.24
N VAL A 201 2.83 13.29 3.77
CA VAL A 201 4.05 13.04 4.55
C VAL A 201 3.85 13.61 5.95
N TYR A 202 4.11 12.82 6.98
CA TYR A 202 3.98 13.22 8.38
C TYR A 202 5.32 13.07 9.08
N GLU A 203 5.73 14.09 9.83
CA GLU A 203 6.93 14.07 10.66
C GLU A 203 6.57 13.64 12.07
N VAL A 204 7.42 12.80 12.67
CA VAL A 204 7.24 12.33 14.05
C VAL A 204 7.07 13.51 15.01
N ASP A 205 6.15 13.37 15.96
CA ASP A 205 5.81 14.35 17.00
C ASP A 205 5.29 15.71 16.49
N ALA A 206 4.98 15.85 15.20
CA ALA A 206 4.43 17.09 14.66
C ALA A 206 2.95 17.29 15.00
N PHE A 207 2.18 16.20 15.11
CA PHE A 207 0.71 16.18 15.34
C PHE A 207 -0.11 17.04 14.37
N LYS A 208 0.44 17.37 13.21
CA LYS A 208 -0.18 18.02 12.06
C LYS A 208 0.67 17.79 10.81
N SER A 209 0.13 18.01 9.62
CA SER A 209 0.96 18.06 8.41
C SER A 209 0.42 19.01 7.34
N ASP A 210 1.30 19.88 6.85
CA ASP A 210 1.07 20.71 5.67
C ASP A 210 1.58 20.03 4.38
N LYS A 211 2.24 18.87 4.49
CA LYS A 211 2.80 18.12 3.36
C LYS A 211 1.75 17.19 2.75
N VAL A 212 0.69 17.79 2.23
CA VAL A 212 -0.46 17.12 1.61
C VAL A 212 -0.58 17.62 0.16
N VAL A 213 -0.57 16.71 -0.81
CA VAL A 213 -0.62 17.09 -2.24
C VAL A 213 -1.42 16.09 -3.07
N CYS A 214 -2.18 16.62 -4.03
CA CYS A 214 -2.79 15.86 -5.11
C CYS A 214 -1.91 15.99 -6.37
N ILE A 215 -1.50 14.86 -6.93
CA ILE A 215 -0.58 14.75 -8.07
C ILE A 215 -1.39 14.25 -9.26
N ASP A 216 -1.62 15.11 -10.24
CA ASP A 216 -2.27 14.74 -11.50
C ASP A 216 -1.25 14.39 -12.59
N SER A 217 -1.74 14.14 -13.81
CA SER A 217 -0.92 13.80 -14.98
C SER A 217 -0.01 14.93 -15.47
N ASN A 218 -0.27 16.17 -15.04
CA ASN A 218 0.47 17.35 -15.48
C ASN A 218 1.50 17.79 -14.43
N ASN A 219 1.61 17.08 -13.30
CA ASN A 219 2.55 17.42 -12.26
C ASN A 219 4.01 17.34 -12.76
N PRO A 220 4.78 18.43 -12.71
CA PRO A 220 6.12 18.48 -13.32
C PRO A 220 7.13 17.60 -12.59
N TYR A 221 6.99 17.45 -11.26
CA TYR A 221 7.87 16.58 -10.48
C TYR A 221 7.61 15.11 -10.83
N TYR A 222 6.34 14.70 -10.93
CA TYR A 222 6.00 13.33 -11.32
C TYR A 222 6.51 13.01 -12.73
N ALA A 223 6.29 13.91 -13.70
CA ALA A 223 6.76 13.73 -15.08
C ALA A 223 8.30 13.59 -15.15
N MET A 224 9.03 14.45 -14.43
CA MET A 224 10.49 14.36 -14.30
C MET A 224 10.92 13.00 -13.72
N MET A 225 10.29 12.58 -12.62
CA MET A 225 10.61 11.34 -11.92
C MET A 225 10.34 10.10 -12.80
N HIS A 226 9.17 10.03 -13.45
CA HIS A 226 8.79 8.95 -14.37
C HIS A 226 9.81 8.79 -15.51
N ASN A 227 10.13 9.89 -16.20
CA ASN A 227 11.03 9.87 -17.34
C ASN A 227 12.46 9.48 -16.92
N ASN A 228 12.97 10.10 -15.86
CA ASN A 228 14.33 9.85 -15.38
C ASN A 228 14.48 8.41 -14.86
N TRP A 229 13.49 7.90 -14.13
CA TRP A 229 13.51 6.54 -13.62
C TRP A 229 13.55 5.50 -14.75
N GLY A 230 12.68 5.66 -15.76
CA GLY A 230 12.65 4.77 -16.92
C GLY A 230 13.97 4.77 -17.71
N GLN A 231 14.56 5.95 -17.94
CA GLN A 231 15.85 6.07 -18.63
C GLN A 231 16.99 5.44 -17.83
N LYS A 232 17.04 5.69 -16.52
CA LYS A 232 18.10 5.14 -15.65
C LYS A 232 18.01 3.62 -15.52
N LEU A 233 16.80 3.07 -15.39
CA LEU A 233 16.61 1.62 -15.41
C LEU A 233 17.12 0.99 -16.71
N ARG A 234 16.86 1.61 -17.86
CA ARG A 234 17.37 1.12 -19.14
C ARG A 234 18.89 1.17 -19.20
N GLN A 235 19.51 2.26 -18.75
CA GLN A 235 20.97 2.39 -18.69
C GLN A 235 21.61 1.31 -17.81
N VAL A 236 21.03 1.05 -16.64
CA VAL A 236 21.51 -0.03 -15.75
C VAL A 236 21.35 -1.39 -16.41
N PHE A 237 20.21 -1.66 -17.06
CA PHE A 237 19.99 -2.90 -17.78
C PHE A 237 21.02 -3.10 -18.91
N ASP A 238 21.28 -2.08 -19.72
CA ASP A 238 22.25 -2.13 -20.82
C ASP A 238 23.71 -2.24 -20.32
N SER A 239 23.97 -1.98 -19.04
CA SER A 239 25.29 -2.14 -18.42
C SER A 239 25.56 -3.55 -17.87
N ILE A 240 24.54 -4.43 -17.84
CA ILE A 240 24.69 -5.82 -17.43
C ILE A 240 25.27 -6.61 -18.61
N GLU A 241 26.33 -7.37 -18.38
CA GLU A 241 26.94 -8.21 -19.42
C GLU A 241 25.94 -9.23 -19.97
N ASP A 242 26.01 -9.45 -21.28
CA ASP A 242 25.17 -10.44 -21.95
C ASP A 242 25.49 -11.85 -21.44
N PRO A 243 24.48 -12.71 -21.24
CA PRO A 243 24.74 -14.09 -20.84
C PRO A 243 25.55 -14.82 -21.91
N VAL A 244 26.71 -15.36 -21.52
CA VAL A 244 27.57 -16.17 -22.40
C VAL A 244 27.00 -17.57 -22.52
N TRP A 245 26.64 -17.97 -23.75
CA TRP A 245 26.01 -19.26 -24.04
C TRP A 245 26.97 -20.30 -24.62
N ASP A 246 28.13 -19.92 -25.14
CA ASP A 246 29.15 -20.85 -25.61
C ASP A 246 30.12 -21.21 -24.46
N ASP A 247 31.10 -22.05 -24.76
CA ASP A 247 32.16 -22.43 -23.80
C ASP A 247 33.28 -21.37 -23.77
N ALA A 248 32.97 -20.12 -24.13
CA ALA A 248 33.93 -19.03 -24.05
C ALA A 248 34.29 -18.72 -22.60
N GLU A 249 35.55 -18.35 -22.37
CA GLU A 249 36.05 -18.01 -21.04
C GLU A 249 35.38 -16.71 -20.56
N THR A 250 34.72 -16.78 -19.40
CA THR A 250 34.06 -15.66 -18.75
C THR A 250 34.21 -15.80 -17.24
N ASP A 251 34.34 -14.66 -16.54
CA ASP A 251 34.39 -14.61 -15.08
C ASP A 251 33.02 -14.95 -14.44
N THR A 252 31.92 -14.91 -15.21
CA THR A 252 30.55 -15.15 -14.73
C THR A 252 29.76 -16.16 -15.60
N PRO A 253 30.17 -17.43 -15.65
CA PRO A 253 29.57 -18.42 -16.55
C PRO A 253 28.10 -18.71 -16.23
N LEU A 254 27.21 -18.54 -17.21
CA LEU A 254 25.80 -18.93 -17.10
C LEU A 254 25.63 -20.46 -17.04
N LYS A 255 26.38 -21.17 -17.90
CA LYS A 255 26.34 -22.63 -18.01
C LYS A 255 27.25 -23.27 -16.97
N MET A 256 26.69 -23.64 -15.83
CA MET A 256 27.40 -24.39 -14.80
C MET A 256 26.70 -25.71 -14.47
N PRO A 257 27.44 -26.76 -14.05
CA PRO A 257 26.85 -27.98 -13.55
C PRO A 257 25.97 -27.69 -12.33
N ALA A 258 24.67 -27.96 -12.43
CA ALA A 258 23.75 -27.80 -11.31
C ALA A 258 23.95 -28.94 -10.29
N VAL A 259 24.08 -28.59 -9.01
CA VAL A 259 24.43 -29.54 -7.93
C VAL A 259 23.29 -30.53 -7.63
N ARG A 260 22.03 -30.10 -7.79
CA ARG A 260 20.84 -30.88 -7.37
C ARG A 260 19.94 -31.31 -8.54
N HIS A 261 20.06 -30.68 -9.69
CA HIS A 261 19.12 -30.86 -10.79
C HIS A 261 19.89 -31.13 -12.08
N SER A 262 19.51 -32.17 -12.81
CA SER A 262 20.11 -32.47 -14.11
C SER A 262 19.80 -31.35 -15.12
N PRO A 263 20.76 -30.97 -15.99
CA PRO A 263 20.49 -30.04 -17.08
C PRO A 263 19.35 -30.54 -17.99
N LEU A 264 18.58 -29.60 -18.54
CA LEU A 264 17.56 -29.90 -19.55
C LEU A 264 18.22 -30.54 -20.77
N LYS A 265 17.74 -31.73 -21.17
CA LYS A 265 18.17 -32.42 -22.38
C LYS A 265 17.18 -32.14 -23.51
N LYS A 266 17.70 -31.83 -24.71
CA LYS A 266 16.89 -31.82 -25.93
C LYS A 266 16.65 -33.28 -26.35
N ILE A 267 15.41 -33.64 -26.65
CA ILE A 267 15.09 -34.90 -27.32
C ILE A 267 15.31 -34.67 -28.82
N THR A 268 16.32 -35.31 -29.38
CA THR A 268 16.71 -35.17 -30.79
C THR A 268 16.34 -36.37 -31.65
N SER A 269 15.93 -37.48 -31.02
CA SER A 269 15.42 -38.66 -31.70
C SER A 269 14.23 -39.27 -30.95
N PRO A 270 13.32 -39.98 -31.65
CA PRO A 270 12.20 -40.69 -30.99
C PRO A 270 12.64 -41.76 -29.98
N ALA A 271 13.92 -42.18 -30.03
CA ALA A 271 14.50 -43.14 -29.11
C ALA A 271 14.92 -42.52 -27.78
N GLU A 272 15.11 -41.20 -27.71
CA GLU A 272 15.46 -40.49 -26.48
C GLU A 272 14.22 -40.26 -25.62
N LYS A 273 14.26 -40.75 -24.38
CA LYS A 273 13.22 -40.50 -23.36
C LYS A 273 13.77 -39.58 -22.28
N LEU A 274 12.88 -38.75 -21.72
CA LEU A 274 13.18 -37.83 -20.61
C LEU A 274 13.42 -38.56 -19.27
N ILE A 275 13.07 -39.85 -19.20
CA ILE A 275 13.21 -40.75 -18.06
C ILE A 275 13.93 -42.01 -18.55
#